data_AF-A0A0F9CL51-F1
#
_entry.id   AF-A0A0F9CL51-F1
#
_cell.length_a   1.000
_cell.length_b   1.000
_cell.length_c   1.000
_cell.angle_alpha   90.00
_cell.angle_beta   90.00
_cell.angle_gamma   90.00
#
_symmetry.space_group_name_H-M   'P 1'
#
loop_
_entity.id
_entity.type
_entity.pdbx_description
1 polymer ?
#
loop_
_entity_poly.entity_id
_entity_poly.type
_entity_poly.pdbx_seq_one_letter_code
_entity_poly.pdbx_strand_id
1 'polypeptide(L)'
;MNGKQFAPGVPRDEHGWILFPQRDSEWRKKLFPAEVSHHIAKANMHLIQALVEHLTEPGDTILDPFGGTGTLLIARLMGRNVSLIELEPAFLGIIRDTTDKWWMDKPELITGNTYGNVTLRTGDCRLVMPVFCDHVIFSPPYAQAMGKAGKKFTEYEDDKLYRGSMLNLGRLNPYLYTESMDAVYKLLAQSVPPGGFVAVIIKDQMRGDSRIHLSEGATRSATRAGFELFEWHKWLPPGSSYQAIHKSQGHNVVQDEDILIYRKPLL
;
A
#
# COMPACT_ATOMS: atom_id res chain seq x y z
N MET A 1 4.80 13.44 19.27
CA MET A 1 3.73 12.48 19.60
C MET A 1 4.24 11.58 20.71
N ASN A 2 3.51 11.49 21.82
CA ASN A 2 3.78 10.52 22.89
C ASN A 2 3.75 9.11 22.31
N GLY A 3 4.59 8.20 22.81
CA GLY A 3 4.76 6.81 22.36
C GLY A 3 3.50 5.95 22.43
N LYS A 4 2.50 6.26 21.60
CA LYS A 4 1.38 5.37 21.30
C LYS A 4 1.97 4.15 20.61
N GLN A 5 1.60 2.97 21.10
CA GLN A 5 1.95 1.72 20.44
C GLN A 5 1.18 1.61 19.13
N PHE A 6 1.84 1.23 18.04
CA PHE A 6 1.17 0.91 16.78
C PHE A 6 0.21 -0.28 16.94
N ALA A 7 -1.02 -0.16 16.43
CA ALA A 7 -2.08 -1.16 16.52
C ALA A 7 -2.30 -1.67 17.97
N PRO A 8 -2.65 -0.79 18.93
CA PRO A 8 -2.86 -1.20 20.31
C PRO A 8 -4.06 -2.15 20.40
N GLY A 9 -3.93 -3.25 21.15
CA GLY A 9 -5.00 -4.25 21.32
C GLY A 9 -5.12 -5.30 20.21
N VAL A 10 -4.38 -5.19 19.10
CA VAL A 10 -4.30 -6.28 18.11
C VAL A 10 -3.38 -7.39 18.64
N PRO A 11 -3.75 -8.68 18.57
CA PRO A 11 -2.87 -9.76 19.03
C PRO A 11 -1.55 -9.81 18.26
N ARG A 12 -0.52 -10.39 18.88
CA ARG A 12 0.76 -10.75 18.23
C ARG A 12 0.99 -12.25 18.37
N ASP A 13 1.67 -12.86 17.39
CA ASP A 13 2.13 -14.25 17.51
C ASP A 13 3.41 -14.38 18.36
N GLU A 14 3.97 -15.59 18.43
CA GLU A 14 5.20 -15.90 19.15
C GLU A 14 6.46 -15.19 18.61
N HIS A 15 6.42 -14.70 17.37
CA HIS A 15 7.49 -13.88 16.77
C HIS A 15 7.28 -12.39 16.99
N GLY A 16 6.19 -12.00 17.65
CA GLY A 16 5.80 -10.60 17.85
C GLY A 16 5.13 -9.98 16.62
N TRP A 17 4.77 -10.77 15.60
CA TRP A 17 4.12 -10.26 14.39
C TRP A 17 2.66 -9.93 14.67
N ILE A 18 2.21 -8.79 14.17
CA ILE A 18 0.84 -8.31 14.36
C ILE A 18 -0.15 -9.21 13.60
N LEU A 19 -1.22 -9.62 14.29
CA LEU A 19 -2.25 -10.50 13.77
C LEU A 19 -3.52 -9.72 13.42
N PHE A 20 -3.45 -8.90 12.36
CA PHE A 20 -4.65 -8.27 11.81
C PHE A 20 -5.66 -9.34 11.34
N PRO A 21 -6.98 -9.02 11.31
CA PRO A 21 -7.97 -9.91 10.74
C PRO A 21 -7.59 -10.33 9.32
N GLN A 22 -7.49 -11.65 9.12
CA GLN A 22 -6.97 -12.27 7.90
C GLN A 22 -7.89 -12.05 6.68
N ARG A 23 -9.17 -11.74 6.91
CA ARG A 23 -10.13 -11.47 5.84
C ARG A 23 -10.76 -10.11 6.08
N ASP A 24 -10.64 -9.23 5.10
CA ASP A 24 -11.37 -7.97 5.06
C ASP A 24 -12.54 -7.99 4.06
N SER A 25 -12.83 -9.15 3.46
CA SER A 25 -13.78 -9.28 2.34
C SER A 25 -15.18 -8.77 2.64
N GLU A 26 -15.70 -9.06 3.83
CA GLU A 26 -17.04 -8.59 4.23
C GLU A 26 -17.08 -7.09 4.47
N TRP A 27 -16.01 -6.53 5.03
CA TRP A 27 -15.90 -5.09 5.17
C TRP A 27 -15.73 -4.43 3.78
N ARG A 28 -14.94 -5.05 2.89
CA ARG A 28 -14.63 -4.53 1.56
C ARG A 28 -15.87 -4.51 0.68
N LYS A 29 -16.68 -5.57 0.70
CA LYS A 29 -17.97 -5.63 -0.02
C LYS A 29 -18.94 -4.52 0.40
N LYS A 30 -18.87 -4.03 1.64
CA LYS A 30 -19.70 -2.91 2.09
C LYS A 30 -19.23 -1.59 1.49
N LEU A 31 -17.91 -1.40 1.43
CA LEU A 31 -17.30 -0.12 1.07
C LEU A 31 -16.91 0.02 -0.40
N PHE A 32 -16.77 -1.07 -1.15
CA PHE A 32 -16.26 -1.04 -2.51
C PHE A 32 -17.17 -1.80 -3.47
N PRO A 33 -17.17 -1.42 -4.76
CA PRO A 33 -17.90 -2.16 -5.78
C PRO A 33 -17.28 -3.55 -5.98
N ALA A 34 -18.05 -4.50 -6.53
CA ALA A 34 -17.68 -5.91 -6.62
C ALA A 34 -16.40 -6.13 -7.44
N GLU A 35 -16.13 -5.24 -8.40
CA GLU A 35 -14.98 -5.18 -9.29
C GLU A 35 -13.65 -5.19 -8.52
N VAL A 36 -13.61 -4.62 -7.31
CA VAL A 36 -12.42 -4.67 -6.43
C VAL A 36 -12.01 -6.10 -6.09
N SER A 37 -12.96 -7.03 -6.04
CA SER A 37 -12.68 -8.42 -5.67
C SER A 37 -11.78 -9.15 -6.69
N HIS A 38 -11.83 -8.75 -7.97
CA HIS A 38 -11.03 -9.34 -9.05
C HIS A 38 -9.53 -8.99 -8.95
N HIS A 39 -9.16 -7.96 -8.18
CA HIS A 39 -7.75 -7.59 -8.01
C HIS A 39 -7.07 -8.40 -6.90
N ILE A 40 -6.01 -9.14 -7.21
CA ILE A 40 -5.43 -10.09 -6.24
C ILE A 40 -4.54 -9.40 -5.19
N ALA A 41 -3.88 -8.30 -5.54
CA ALA A 41 -2.91 -7.62 -4.67
C ALA A 41 -3.50 -6.35 -4.01
N LYS A 42 -4.18 -6.50 -2.87
CA LYS A 42 -4.77 -5.37 -2.13
C LYS A 42 -4.19 -5.30 -0.73
N ALA A 43 -3.82 -4.11 -0.27
CA ALA A 43 -3.47 -3.91 1.13
C ALA A 43 -4.68 -4.26 2.02
N ASN A 44 -4.42 -4.88 3.18
CA ASN A 44 -5.47 -5.23 4.14
C ASN A 44 -6.07 -3.97 4.76
N MET A 45 -7.40 -3.85 4.79
CA MET A 45 -8.06 -2.64 5.29
C MET A 45 -7.83 -2.39 6.77
N HIS A 46 -7.69 -3.44 7.60
CA HIS A 46 -7.42 -3.27 9.03
C HIS A 46 -6.01 -2.74 9.28
N LEU A 47 -5.05 -3.16 8.47
CA LEU A 47 -3.69 -2.61 8.48
C LEU A 47 -3.70 -1.13 8.08
N ILE A 48 -4.40 -0.77 6.99
CA ILE A 48 -4.51 0.63 6.56
C ILE A 48 -5.21 1.48 7.62
N GLN A 49 -6.29 0.99 8.22
CA GLN A 49 -6.96 1.68 9.32
C GLN A 49 -6.01 1.95 10.49
N ALA A 50 -5.26 0.95 10.93
CA ALA A 50 -4.31 1.11 12.02
C ALA A 50 -3.19 2.12 11.70
N LEU A 51 -2.70 2.17 10.46
CA LEU A 51 -1.73 3.16 10.02
C LEU A 51 -2.31 4.58 10.03
N VAL A 52 -3.54 4.75 9.53
CA VAL A 52 -4.25 6.04 9.55
C VAL A 52 -4.45 6.53 10.98
N GLU A 53 -4.91 5.67 11.89
CA GLU A 53 -5.13 6.01 13.31
C GLU A 53 -3.84 6.33 14.06
N HIS A 54 -2.74 5.65 13.71
CA HIS A 54 -1.45 5.83 14.38
C HIS A 54 -0.70 7.07 13.92
N LEU A 55 -0.79 7.41 12.63
CA LEU A 55 0.10 8.39 12.00
C LEU A 55 -0.55 9.74 11.71
N THR A 56 -1.87 9.84 11.76
CA THR A 56 -2.61 11.00 11.24
C THR A 56 -3.74 11.43 12.15
N GLU A 57 -4.14 12.69 12.04
CA GLU A 57 -5.31 13.27 12.70
C GLU A 57 -6.41 13.60 11.67
N PRO A 58 -7.69 13.69 12.08
CA PRO A 58 -8.75 14.19 11.20
C PRO A 58 -8.40 15.55 10.59
N GLY A 59 -8.63 15.72 9.28
CA GLY A 59 -8.23 16.91 8.52
C GLY A 59 -6.92 16.75 7.74
N ASP A 60 -6.02 15.86 8.17
CA ASP A 60 -4.77 15.59 7.46
C ASP A 60 -5.03 15.06 6.05
N THR A 61 -4.13 15.40 5.12
CA THR A 61 -4.09 14.87 3.76
C THR A 61 -3.08 13.75 3.65
N ILE A 62 -3.56 12.55 3.30
CA ILE A 62 -2.75 11.36 3.12
C ILE A 62 -2.58 11.06 1.62
N LEU A 63 -1.34 10.93 1.16
CA LEU A 63 -1.00 10.54 -0.20
C LEU A 63 -0.74 9.03 -0.31
N ASP A 64 -1.27 8.40 -1.36
CA ASP A 64 -0.79 7.13 -1.90
C ASP A 64 -0.36 7.35 -3.37
N PRO A 65 0.95 7.27 -3.69
CA PRO A 65 1.44 7.43 -5.05
C PRO A 65 1.17 6.21 -5.96
N PHE A 66 0.63 5.12 -5.40
CA PHE A 66 0.28 3.88 -6.12
C PHE A 66 -1.12 3.42 -5.70
N GLY A 67 -2.12 4.26 -5.96
CA GLY A 67 -3.46 4.17 -5.38
C GLY A 67 -4.17 2.82 -5.58
N GLY A 68 -3.82 2.05 -6.61
CA GLY A 68 -4.36 0.73 -6.90
C GLY A 68 -5.87 0.76 -6.94
N THR A 69 -6.51 -0.20 -6.28
CA THR A 69 -7.99 -0.23 -6.15
C THR A 69 -8.55 0.73 -5.09
N GLY A 70 -7.74 1.61 -4.51
CA GLY A 70 -8.19 2.67 -3.61
C GLY A 70 -8.38 2.24 -2.16
N THR A 71 -7.60 1.29 -1.64
CA THR A 71 -7.77 0.85 -0.23
C THR A 71 -7.59 2.01 0.76
N LEU A 72 -6.71 2.97 0.50
CA LEU A 72 -6.53 4.16 1.34
C LEU A 72 -7.79 5.05 1.43
N LEU A 73 -8.75 4.92 0.52
CA LEU A 73 -10.01 5.69 0.56
C LEU A 73 -10.74 5.54 1.90
N ILE A 74 -10.57 4.43 2.64
CA ILE A 74 -11.21 4.25 3.96
C ILE A 74 -10.84 5.35 4.95
N ALA A 75 -9.66 6.00 4.80
CA ALA A 75 -9.25 7.13 5.62
C ALA A 75 -10.20 8.34 5.50
N ARG A 76 -10.89 8.46 4.34
CA ARG A 76 -11.94 9.45 4.11
C ARG A 76 -13.08 9.33 5.11
N LEU A 77 -13.50 8.10 5.40
CA LEU A 77 -14.57 7.77 6.35
C LEU A 77 -14.16 8.12 7.79
N MET A 78 -12.86 8.27 8.03
CA MET A 78 -12.27 8.63 9.31
C MET A 78 -11.96 10.14 9.38
N GLY A 79 -12.44 10.93 8.42
CA GLY A 79 -12.25 12.39 8.38
C GLY A 79 -10.90 12.87 7.85
N ARG A 80 -10.10 12.03 7.18
CA ARG A 80 -8.84 12.45 6.52
C ARG A 80 -9.07 12.72 5.04
N ASN A 81 -8.38 13.71 4.49
CA ASN A 81 -8.34 13.90 3.04
C ASN A 81 -7.44 12.83 2.40
N VAL A 82 -7.87 12.28 1.27
CA VAL A 82 -7.13 11.23 0.56
C VAL A 82 -6.71 11.73 -0.81
N SER A 83 -5.41 11.68 -1.10
CA SER A 83 -4.85 11.98 -2.41
C SER A 83 -4.27 10.70 -3.01
N LEU A 84 -4.76 10.29 -4.17
CA LEU A 84 -4.30 9.10 -4.87
C LEU A 84 -3.66 9.49 -6.20
N ILE A 85 -2.57 8.82 -6.56
CA ILE A 85 -2.03 8.80 -7.92
C ILE A 85 -2.12 7.37 -8.43
N GLU A 86 -2.72 7.18 -9.60
CA GLU A 86 -2.85 5.86 -10.20
C GLU A 86 -2.65 5.92 -11.72
N LEU A 87 -1.93 4.93 -12.24
CA LEU A 87 -1.51 4.83 -13.64
C LEU A 87 -2.50 4.02 -14.47
N GLU A 88 -3.01 2.91 -13.94
CA GLU A 88 -3.78 1.94 -14.70
C GLU A 88 -5.26 2.36 -14.83
N PRO A 89 -5.79 2.50 -16.07
CA PRO A 89 -7.16 2.94 -16.31
C PRO A 89 -8.25 2.12 -15.59
N ALA A 90 -8.03 0.81 -15.43
CA ALA A 90 -9.00 -0.04 -14.75
C ALA A 90 -9.10 0.27 -13.25
N PHE A 91 -7.97 0.57 -12.61
CA PHE A 91 -7.90 0.94 -11.19
C PHE A 91 -8.49 2.33 -10.96
N LEU A 92 -8.22 3.27 -11.88
CA LEU A 92 -8.86 4.58 -11.90
C LEU A 92 -10.39 4.47 -11.99
N GLY A 93 -10.90 3.55 -12.81
CA GLY A 93 -12.34 3.27 -12.93
C GLY A 93 -12.94 2.82 -11.61
N ILE A 94 -12.31 1.84 -10.95
CA ILE A 94 -12.72 1.32 -9.65
C ILE A 94 -12.75 2.42 -8.57
N ILE A 95 -11.71 3.26 -8.50
CA ILE A 95 -11.65 4.36 -7.53
C ILE A 95 -12.82 5.33 -7.75
N ARG A 96 -13.06 5.75 -9.00
CA ARG A 96 -14.17 6.66 -9.35
C ARG A 96 -15.52 6.05 -9.04
N ASP A 97 -15.75 4.77 -9.39
CA ASP A 97 -17.00 4.09 -9.09
C ASP A 97 -17.23 3.97 -7.57
N THR A 98 -16.16 3.79 -6.80
CA THR A 98 -16.23 3.80 -5.34
C THR A 98 -16.67 5.16 -4.80
N THR A 99 -16.01 6.25 -5.22
CA THR A 99 -16.23 7.59 -4.64
C THR A 99 -17.46 8.30 -5.16
N ASP A 100 -17.78 8.13 -6.44
CA ASP A 100 -18.76 8.95 -7.16
C ASP A 100 -20.13 8.25 -7.25
N LYS A 101 -20.17 6.92 -7.11
CA LYS A 101 -21.40 6.12 -7.17
C LYS A 101 -21.64 5.36 -5.87
N TRP A 102 -20.72 4.45 -5.52
CA TRP A 102 -20.96 3.47 -4.46
C TRP A 102 -21.21 4.09 -3.08
N TRP A 103 -20.47 5.14 -2.73
CA TRP A 103 -20.64 5.88 -1.48
C TRP A 103 -21.72 6.95 -1.53
N MET A 104 -22.04 7.48 -2.71
CA MET A 104 -23.15 8.42 -2.85
C MET A 104 -24.50 7.74 -2.59
N ASP A 105 -24.62 6.46 -2.96
CA ASP A 105 -25.81 5.66 -2.72
C ASP A 105 -25.93 5.13 -1.27
N LYS A 106 -24.95 5.45 -0.40
CA LYS A 106 -24.87 4.96 0.99
C LYS A 106 -24.55 6.09 1.97
N PRO A 107 -25.45 7.09 2.14
CA PRO A 107 -25.22 8.23 3.02
C PRO A 107 -24.98 7.82 4.48
N GLU A 108 -25.42 6.63 4.91
CA GLU A 108 -25.15 6.06 6.22
C GLU A 108 -23.67 5.75 6.47
N LEU A 109 -22.86 5.59 5.41
CA LEU A 109 -21.40 5.48 5.54
C LEU A 109 -20.75 6.82 5.92
N ILE A 110 -21.47 7.93 5.77
CA ILE A 110 -21.06 9.27 6.17
C ILE A 110 -21.61 9.52 7.57
N THR A 111 -20.88 9.06 8.58
CA THR A 111 -21.29 9.26 9.97
C THR A 111 -20.73 10.57 10.52
N GLY A 112 -21.59 11.57 10.77
CA GLY A 112 -21.22 12.84 11.41
C GLY A 112 -20.62 13.89 10.47
N ASN A 113 -20.03 14.95 11.04
CA ASN A 113 -19.44 16.09 10.31
C ASN A 113 -18.00 15.83 9.80
N THR A 114 -17.47 14.62 9.96
CA THR A 114 -16.07 14.31 9.67
C THR A 114 -15.96 13.37 8.49
N TYR A 115 -16.00 13.94 7.27
CA TYR A 115 -15.83 13.22 6.02
C TYR A 115 -14.79 13.95 5.17
N GLY A 116 -13.74 13.24 4.78
CA GLY A 116 -12.63 13.85 4.04
C GLY A 116 -12.92 14.10 2.57
N ASN A 117 -12.05 14.87 1.92
CA ASN A 117 -12.02 15.05 0.48
C ASN A 117 -11.22 13.94 -0.20
N VAL A 118 -11.50 13.67 -1.48
CA VAL A 118 -10.69 12.78 -2.32
C VAL A 118 -10.16 13.57 -3.50
N THR A 119 -8.87 13.44 -3.77
CA THR A 119 -8.24 13.90 -5.02
C THR A 119 -7.61 12.72 -5.73
N LEU A 120 -8.04 12.43 -6.96
CA LEU A 120 -7.47 11.39 -7.80
C LEU A 120 -6.71 12.02 -8.97
N ARG A 121 -5.43 11.68 -9.12
CA ARG A 121 -4.59 12.08 -10.26
C ARG A 121 -4.24 10.87 -11.11
N THR A 122 -4.38 11.01 -12.41
CA THR A 122 -4.07 9.96 -13.38
C THR A 122 -2.64 10.13 -13.89
N GLY A 123 -1.84 9.06 -13.84
CA GLY A 123 -0.53 9.00 -14.47
C GLY A 123 0.55 8.34 -13.63
N ASP A 124 1.77 8.37 -14.15
CA ASP A 124 2.95 7.93 -13.42
C ASP A 124 3.27 8.90 -12.29
N CYS A 125 3.34 8.40 -11.05
CA CYS A 125 3.64 9.21 -9.88
C CYS A 125 4.94 10.01 -10.01
N ARG A 126 5.93 9.54 -10.77
CA ARG A 126 7.20 10.25 -11.03
C ARG A 126 7.02 11.51 -11.86
N LEU A 127 5.94 11.61 -12.63
CA LEU A 127 5.61 12.77 -13.47
C LEU A 127 4.57 13.69 -12.81
N VAL A 128 3.77 13.13 -11.89
CA VAL A 128 2.69 13.84 -11.18
C VAL A 128 3.19 14.50 -9.90
N MET A 129 4.13 13.88 -9.20
CA MET A 129 4.72 14.42 -7.97
C MET A 129 5.79 15.49 -8.28
N PRO A 130 6.05 16.44 -7.35
CA PRO A 130 5.54 16.51 -5.97
C PRO A 130 4.08 16.93 -5.86
N VAL A 131 3.37 16.29 -4.93
CA VAL A 131 2.01 16.66 -4.48
C VAL A 131 2.07 16.91 -2.97
N PHE A 132 1.71 18.11 -2.52
CA PHE A 132 1.72 18.44 -1.10
C PHE A 132 0.68 17.63 -0.32
N CYS A 133 1.11 17.04 0.80
CA CYS A 133 0.33 16.23 1.72
C CYS A 133 0.98 16.26 3.11
N ASP A 134 0.26 15.85 4.14
CA ASP A 134 0.79 15.80 5.51
C ASP A 134 1.54 14.48 5.76
N HIS A 135 0.99 13.39 5.24
CA HIS A 135 1.52 12.03 5.41
C HIS A 135 1.38 11.19 4.14
N VAL A 136 2.11 10.08 4.06
CA VAL A 136 2.06 9.13 2.95
C VAL A 136 1.86 7.73 3.51
N ILE A 137 0.93 6.96 2.96
CA ILE A 137 0.73 5.54 3.29
C ILE A 137 0.56 4.78 1.99
N PHE A 138 1.44 3.83 1.70
CA PHE A 138 1.38 3.08 0.44
C PHE A 138 1.97 1.68 0.51
N SER A 139 1.62 0.88 -0.48
CA SER A 139 2.30 -0.38 -0.83
C SER A 139 2.90 -0.21 -2.22
N PRO A 140 4.22 -0.36 -2.43
CA PRO A 140 4.82 -0.18 -3.75
C PRO A 140 4.40 -1.31 -4.70
N PRO A 141 4.43 -1.08 -6.03
CA PRO A 141 4.29 -2.16 -6.98
C PRO A 141 5.52 -3.06 -6.88
N TYR A 142 5.33 -4.31 -6.48
CA TYR A 142 6.44 -5.25 -6.33
C TYR A 142 6.99 -5.68 -7.69
N ALA A 143 8.26 -5.35 -7.97
CA ALA A 143 8.92 -5.80 -9.19
C ALA A 143 8.88 -7.34 -9.29
N GLN A 144 8.46 -7.86 -10.46
CA GLN A 144 8.49 -9.28 -10.84
C GLN A 144 7.71 -10.28 -9.95
N ALA A 145 6.93 -9.84 -8.95
CA ALA A 145 6.09 -10.74 -8.15
C ALA A 145 5.06 -11.52 -9.00
N MET A 146 4.74 -11.02 -10.19
CA MET A 146 3.77 -11.61 -11.13
C MET A 146 4.44 -12.39 -12.28
N GLY A 147 5.77 -12.44 -12.38
CA GLY A 147 6.47 -12.88 -13.60
C GLY A 147 7.05 -14.31 -13.61
N LYS A 148 7.09 -15.03 -12.48
CA LYS A 148 7.78 -16.34 -12.39
C LYS A 148 7.09 -17.40 -11.55
N ALA A 149 5.80 -17.24 -11.23
CA ALA A 149 5.03 -18.38 -10.73
C ALA A 149 4.83 -19.34 -11.92
N GLY A 150 5.54 -20.46 -11.94
CA GLY A 150 5.56 -21.49 -12.99
C GLY A 150 4.25 -22.23 -13.24
N LYS A 151 3.10 -21.56 -13.12
CA LYS A 151 1.88 -21.95 -13.81
C LYS A 151 1.87 -21.20 -15.13
N LYS A 152 1.57 -21.91 -16.21
CA LYS A 152 0.71 -21.35 -17.26
C LYS A 152 -0.58 -20.91 -16.55
N PHE A 153 -0.56 -19.75 -15.89
CA PHE A 153 -1.78 -19.06 -15.54
C PHE A 153 -2.41 -18.80 -16.90
N THR A 154 -3.51 -19.48 -17.14
CA THR A 154 -4.38 -19.31 -18.29
C THR A 154 -4.42 -17.82 -18.65
N GLU A 155 -4.20 -17.51 -19.92
CA GLU A 155 -4.13 -16.16 -20.53
C GLU A 155 -5.44 -15.34 -20.40
N TYR A 156 -6.13 -15.41 -19.26
CA TYR A 156 -7.42 -14.80 -19.05
C TYR A 156 -7.36 -13.75 -17.93
N GLU A 157 -7.61 -12.51 -18.37
CA GLU A 157 -7.97 -11.28 -17.65
C GLU A 157 -6.87 -10.48 -16.93
N ASP A 158 -6.04 -11.07 -16.08
CA ASP A 158 -5.06 -10.29 -15.27
C ASP A 158 -3.90 -9.72 -16.11
N ASP A 159 -3.47 -10.48 -17.13
CA ASP A 159 -2.41 -10.08 -18.04
C ASP A 159 -2.84 -8.95 -19.00
N LYS A 160 -4.15 -8.65 -19.09
CA LYS A 160 -4.68 -7.47 -19.79
C LYS A 160 -4.72 -6.23 -18.88
N LEU A 161 -4.92 -6.41 -17.58
CA LEU A 161 -5.08 -5.31 -16.61
C LEU A 161 -3.78 -4.53 -16.39
N TYR A 162 -2.65 -5.21 -16.45
CA TYR A 162 -1.33 -4.60 -16.30
C TYR A 162 -0.67 -4.18 -17.62
N ARG A 163 -1.29 -4.44 -18.79
CA ARG A 163 -0.72 -4.14 -20.12
C ARG A 163 -0.63 -2.64 -20.45
N GLY A 164 -1.17 -1.76 -19.62
CA GLY A 164 -1.44 -0.37 -20.00
C GLY A 164 -0.22 0.52 -20.23
N SER A 165 0.90 0.31 -19.53
CA SER A 165 1.99 1.29 -19.58
C SER A 165 3.41 0.72 -19.40
N MET A 166 4.34 1.18 -20.25
CA MET A 166 5.79 1.01 -20.05
C MET A 166 6.31 1.72 -18.79
N LEU A 167 5.49 2.62 -18.21
CA LEU A 167 5.80 3.36 -17.01
C LEU A 167 5.45 2.59 -15.73
N ASN A 168 4.88 1.38 -15.82
CA ASN A 168 4.55 0.58 -14.65
C ASN A 168 5.83 0.03 -13.98
N LEU A 169 6.15 0.56 -12.79
CA LEU A 169 7.36 0.20 -12.04
C LEU A 169 7.43 -1.30 -11.72
N GLY A 170 6.30 -1.99 -11.55
CA GLY A 170 6.25 -3.43 -11.24
C GLY A 170 6.81 -4.33 -12.35
N ARG A 171 6.98 -3.78 -13.57
CA ARG A 171 7.54 -4.49 -14.74
C ARG A 171 9.04 -4.29 -14.92
N LEU A 172 9.63 -3.36 -14.18
CA LEU A 172 11.05 -3.05 -14.31
C LEU A 172 11.90 -4.20 -13.79
N ASN A 173 13.11 -4.34 -14.36
CA ASN A 173 14.12 -5.19 -13.75
C ASN A 173 14.56 -4.58 -12.40
N PRO A 174 15.16 -5.38 -11.49
CA PRO A 174 15.47 -4.91 -10.13
C PRO A 174 16.33 -3.64 -10.06
N TYR A 175 17.26 -3.44 -11.01
CA TYR A 175 18.09 -2.24 -11.06
C TYR A 175 17.26 -1.00 -11.41
N LEU A 176 16.53 -1.04 -12.52
CA LEU A 176 15.66 0.07 -12.94
C LEU A 176 14.53 0.34 -11.95
N TYR A 177 14.03 -0.70 -11.28
CA TYR A 177 13.06 -0.56 -10.20
C TYR A 177 13.64 0.24 -9.04
N THR A 178 14.86 -0.09 -8.60
CA THR A 178 15.54 0.61 -7.50
C THR A 178 15.75 2.08 -7.85
N GLU A 179 16.28 2.38 -9.04
CA GLU A 179 16.46 3.76 -9.51
C GLU A 179 15.14 4.53 -9.58
N SER A 180 14.06 3.86 -10.03
CA SER A 180 12.73 4.48 -10.10
C SER A 180 12.15 4.74 -8.72
N MET A 181 12.29 3.81 -7.78
CA MET A 181 11.86 4.00 -6.40
C MET A 181 12.69 5.07 -5.68
N ASP A 182 13.98 5.20 -5.97
CA ASP A 182 14.82 6.30 -5.46
C ASP A 182 14.28 7.67 -5.91
N ALA A 183 13.88 7.78 -7.17
CA ALA A 183 13.21 8.99 -7.67
C ALA A 183 11.88 9.25 -6.95
N VAL A 184 11.07 8.20 -6.73
CA VAL A 184 9.81 8.29 -5.98
C VAL A 184 10.05 8.80 -4.56
N TYR A 185 10.98 8.22 -3.79
CA TYR A 185 11.27 8.67 -2.42
C TYR A 185 11.78 10.12 -2.38
N LYS A 186 12.60 10.55 -3.36
CA LYS A 186 13.02 11.96 -3.47
C LYS A 186 11.82 12.91 -3.68
N LEU A 187 10.87 12.52 -4.53
CA LEU A 187 9.64 13.29 -4.75
C LEU A 187 8.74 13.29 -3.51
N LEU A 188 8.64 12.17 -2.79
CA LEU A 188 7.94 12.12 -1.50
C LEU A 188 8.58 13.06 -0.47
N ALA A 189 9.92 13.15 -0.43
CA ALA A 189 10.61 14.09 0.45
C ALA A 189 10.31 15.56 0.11
N GLN A 190 9.96 15.87 -1.14
CA GLN A 190 9.50 17.21 -1.55
C GLN A 190 8.02 17.43 -1.24
N SER A 191 7.21 16.37 -1.23
CA SER A 191 5.78 16.37 -0.94
C SER A 191 5.43 16.55 0.54
N VAL A 192 6.19 15.93 1.44
CA VAL A 192 5.87 15.81 2.87
C VAL A 192 6.54 16.94 3.67
N PRO A 193 5.86 17.63 4.61
CA PRO A 193 6.47 18.65 5.46
C PRO A 193 7.41 18.03 6.52
N PRO A 194 8.35 18.80 7.09
CA PRO A 194 9.12 18.38 8.27
C PRO A 194 8.20 17.82 9.37
N GLY A 195 8.58 16.69 9.94
CA GLY A 195 7.80 15.97 10.95
C GLY A 195 6.73 15.03 10.41
N GLY A 196 6.36 15.12 9.12
CA GLY A 196 5.42 14.23 8.45
C GLY A 196 5.96 12.80 8.28
N PHE A 197 5.06 11.85 8.04
CA PHE A 197 5.37 10.41 8.01
C PHE A 197 5.19 9.80 6.62
N VAL A 198 6.00 8.79 6.32
CA VAL A 198 5.89 7.93 5.15
C VAL A 198 5.84 6.48 5.63
N ALA A 199 4.67 5.85 5.52
CA ALA A 199 4.46 4.44 5.84
C ALA A 199 4.46 3.59 4.57
N VAL A 200 5.24 2.51 4.59
CA VAL A 200 5.44 1.61 3.46
C VAL A 200 5.16 0.17 3.91
N ILE A 201 4.19 -0.45 3.25
CA ILE A 201 3.88 -1.88 3.43
C ILE A 201 4.65 -2.63 2.35
N ILE A 202 5.57 -3.52 2.74
CA ILE A 202 6.49 -4.17 1.81
C ILE A 202 6.75 -5.62 2.20
N LYS A 203 6.54 -6.55 1.28
CA LYS A 203 6.83 -7.98 1.47
C LYS A 203 8.16 -8.37 0.82
N ASP A 204 9.09 -8.88 1.63
CA ASP A 204 10.30 -9.51 1.13
C ASP A 204 10.00 -10.73 0.23
N GLN A 205 10.95 -11.10 -0.63
CA GLN A 205 10.78 -12.20 -1.58
C GLN A 205 11.78 -13.32 -1.32
N MET A 206 11.47 -14.55 -1.76
CA MET A 206 12.43 -15.64 -1.81
C MET A 206 13.04 -15.75 -3.20
N ARG A 207 14.35 -15.96 -3.29
CA ARG A 207 15.06 -16.34 -4.51
C ARG A 207 15.88 -17.59 -4.25
N GLY A 208 15.32 -18.74 -4.62
CA GLY A 208 15.83 -20.03 -4.12
C GLY A 208 15.66 -20.08 -2.61
N ASP A 209 16.72 -20.43 -1.90
CA ASP A 209 16.73 -20.49 -0.43
C ASP A 209 17.10 -19.17 0.25
N SER A 210 17.50 -18.16 -0.52
CA SER A 210 17.85 -16.84 0.00
C SER A 210 16.64 -15.92 0.07
N ARG A 211 16.44 -15.27 1.22
CA ARG A 211 15.52 -14.15 1.36
C ARG A 211 16.14 -12.90 0.74
N ILE A 212 15.37 -12.22 -0.12
CA ILE A 212 15.68 -10.94 -0.71
C ILE A 212 14.97 -9.86 0.10
N HIS A 213 15.74 -9.06 0.82
CA HIS A 213 15.27 -8.02 1.72
C HIS A 213 14.89 -6.74 0.96
N LEU A 214 13.66 -6.72 0.44
CA LEU A 214 13.09 -5.54 -0.20
C LEU A 214 12.86 -4.42 0.81
N SER A 215 12.49 -4.79 2.03
CA SER A 215 12.34 -3.88 3.18
C SER A 215 13.60 -3.03 3.42
N GLU A 216 14.77 -3.66 3.53
CA GLU A 216 16.04 -2.96 3.68
C GLU A 216 16.38 -2.07 2.48
N GLY A 217 16.03 -2.53 1.26
CA GLY A 217 16.17 -1.72 0.04
C GLY A 217 15.35 -0.44 0.11
N ALA A 218 14.08 -0.55 0.50
CA ALA A 218 13.20 0.59 0.72
C ALA A 218 13.76 1.54 1.79
N THR A 219 14.29 1.03 2.90
CA THR A 219 14.93 1.86 3.93
C THR A 219 16.13 2.61 3.37
N ARG A 220 17.01 1.96 2.60
CA ARG A 220 18.15 2.65 1.95
C ARG A 220 17.70 3.75 0.99
N SER A 221 16.62 3.55 0.25
CA SER A 221 16.05 4.55 -0.65
C SER A 221 15.44 5.73 0.13
N ALA A 222 14.65 5.45 1.17
CA ALA A 222 14.05 6.46 2.04
C ALA A 222 15.13 7.31 2.76
N THR A 223 16.16 6.67 3.31
CA THR A 223 17.27 7.37 3.97
C THR A 223 18.05 8.26 3.00
N ARG A 224 18.34 7.79 1.79
CA ARG A 224 18.98 8.63 0.75
C ARG A 224 18.13 9.81 0.31
N ALA A 225 16.80 9.72 0.43
CA ALA A 225 15.88 10.83 0.18
C ALA A 225 15.75 11.81 1.37
N GLY A 226 16.39 11.52 2.51
CA GLY A 226 16.40 12.39 3.69
C GLY A 226 15.36 12.04 4.75
N PHE A 227 14.78 10.84 4.72
CA PHE A 227 13.91 10.34 5.80
C PHE A 227 14.69 9.53 6.83
N GLU A 228 14.20 9.52 8.07
CA GLU A 228 14.71 8.68 9.15
C GLU A 228 13.74 7.54 9.45
N LEU A 229 14.27 6.32 9.66
CA LEU A 229 13.44 5.21 10.12
C LEU A 229 12.93 5.53 11.54
N PHE A 230 11.61 5.57 11.68
CA PHE A 230 10.93 5.89 12.93
C PHE A 230 10.45 4.62 13.65
N GLU A 231 9.75 3.74 12.93
CA GLU A 231 9.30 2.45 13.44
C GLU A 231 9.41 1.38 12.35
N TRP A 232 9.64 0.13 12.76
CA TRP A 232 9.62 -1.04 11.88
C TRP A 232 8.83 -2.14 12.58
N HIS A 233 7.68 -2.51 11.99
CA HIS A 233 6.84 -3.61 12.46
C HIS A 233 6.75 -4.73 11.43
N LYS A 234 6.34 -5.91 11.89
CA LYS A 234 5.98 -7.04 11.04
C LYS A 234 4.56 -7.48 11.35
N TRP A 235 3.85 -7.94 10.33
CA TRP A 235 2.55 -8.58 10.49
C TRP A 235 2.51 -9.90 9.75
N LEU A 236 1.59 -10.78 10.15
CA LEU A 236 1.35 -12.05 9.49
C LEU A 236 0.18 -11.91 8.50
N PRO A 237 0.45 -11.68 7.20
CA PRO A 237 -0.59 -11.60 6.19
C PRO A 237 -1.25 -12.96 5.93
N PRO A 238 -2.42 -12.96 5.27
CA PRO A 238 -3.09 -14.18 4.83
C PRO A 238 -2.18 -15.00 3.93
N GLY A 239 -2.11 -16.30 4.19
CA GLY A 239 -1.40 -17.23 3.34
C GLY A 239 -1.99 -17.24 1.93
N SER A 240 -1.14 -17.15 0.91
CA SER A 240 -1.57 -17.31 -0.48
C SER A 240 -1.57 -18.77 -0.91
N SER A 241 -2.39 -19.11 -1.91
CA SER A 241 -2.38 -20.45 -2.52
C SER A 241 -1.02 -20.82 -3.10
N TYR A 242 -0.28 -19.81 -3.61
CA TYR A 242 1.10 -19.95 -4.04
C TYR A 242 2.04 -20.36 -2.89
N GLN A 243 1.96 -19.68 -1.75
CA GLN A 243 2.75 -20.05 -0.56
C GLN A 243 2.41 -21.45 -0.06
N ALA A 244 1.13 -21.83 -0.07
CA ALA A 244 0.70 -23.18 0.35
C ALA A 244 1.33 -24.27 -0.53
N ILE A 245 1.37 -24.07 -1.85
CA ILE A 245 2.01 -24.99 -2.80
C ILE A 245 3.52 -25.06 -2.59
N HIS A 246 4.20 -23.91 -2.45
CA HIS A 246 5.64 -23.89 -2.24
C HIS A 246 6.04 -24.56 -0.91
N LYS A 247 5.26 -24.32 0.16
CA LYS A 247 5.45 -25.01 1.44
C LYS A 247 5.26 -26.52 1.31
N SER A 248 4.24 -26.99 0.58
CA SER A 248 4.03 -28.44 0.41
C SER A 248 5.13 -29.12 -0.41
N GLN A 249 5.86 -28.34 -1.21
CA GLN A 249 7.05 -28.78 -1.95
C GLN A 249 8.36 -28.68 -1.13
N GLY A 250 8.28 -28.28 0.15
CA GLY A 250 9.44 -28.14 1.03
C GLY A 250 10.25 -26.86 0.83
N HIS A 251 9.74 -25.89 0.06
CA HIS A 251 10.42 -24.61 -0.14
C HIS A 251 10.11 -23.62 0.98
N ASN A 252 11.14 -22.84 1.36
CA ASN A 252 10.97 -21.71 2.25
C ASN A 252 10.15 -20.59 1.59
N VAL A 253 9.29 -19.93 2.37
CA VAL A 253 8.48 -18.79 1.90
C VAL A 253 8.52 -17.67 2.93
N VAL A 254 8.53 -16.42 2.47
CA VAL A 254 8.35 -15.26 3.35
C VAL A 254 6.90 -15.23 3.85
N GLN A 255 6.72 -15.45 5.15
CA GLN A 255 5.41 -15.52 5.78
C GLN A 255 4.93 -14.13 6.18
N ASP A 256 5.81 -13.33 6.75
CA ASP A 256 5.57 -11.96 7.21
C ASP A 256 5.50 -10.93 6.07
N GLU A 257 5.03 -9.74 6.40
CA GLU A 257 5.19 -8.53 5.60
C GLU A 257 5.63 -7.37 6.52
N ASP A 258 6.49 -6.51 5.99
CA ASP A 258 7.11 -5.41 6.73
C ASP A 258 6.25 -4.15 6.63
N ILE A 259 6.18 -3.43 7.75
CA ILE A 259 5.53 -2.13 7.88
C ILE A 259 6.61 -1.16 8.34
N LEU A 260 7.12 -0.39 7.38
CA LEU A 260 8.21 0.56 7.60
C LEU A 260 7.61 1.95 7.74
N ILE A 261 7.91 2.63 8.83
CA ILE A 261 7.43 4.00 9.08
C ILE A 261 8.66 4.89 9.13
N TYR A 262 8.73 5.82 8.20
CA TYR A 262 9.77 6.84 8.14
C TYR A 262 9.20 8.18 8.55
N ARG A 263 10.05 9.05 9.10
CA ARG A 263 9.71 10.42 9.44
C ARG A 263 10.62 11.38 8.70
N LYS A 264 10.06 12.47 8.17
CA LYS A 264 10.88 13.58 7.69
C LYS A 264 11.43 14.33 8.91
N PRO A 265 12.75 14.54 9.04
CA PRO A 265 13.32 15.23 10.18
C PRO A 265 12.65 16.58 10.45
N LEU A 266 12.55 16.96 11.72
CA LEU A 266 12.21 18.32 12.11
C LEU A 266 13.41 19.20 11.75
N LEU A 267 13.17 20.37 11.13
CA LEU A 267 14.21 21.36 10.85
C LEU A 267 14.83 21.90 12.15
#